data_AF-A0A7S4NEC2-F1
#
_entry.id   AF-A0A7S4NEC2-F1
#
_cell.length_a   1.000
_cell.length_b   1.000
_cell.length_c   1.000
_cell.angle_alpha   90.00
_cell.angle_beta   90.00
_cell.angle_gamma   90.00
#
_symmetry.space_group_name_H-M   'P 1'
#
loop_
_entity.id
_entity.type
_entity.pdbx_description
1 polymer ?
#
loop_
_entity_poly.entity_id
_entity_poly.type
_entity_poly.pdbx_seq_one_letter_code
_entity_poly.pdbx_strand_id
1 'polypeptide(L)'
;RLGSNGQHGHSSELKDFAILIQKRKEIDFVPFTEPLEYKLAWSTQGTWAKQSLWMWEMIPPPGFQACGVACTTTKYPPEPNTFKVLHESLCHWVTLNFTENALKLGFPLWADQRTGAKKSLTVWKTSSSLHPP
;
A
#
# COMPACT_ATOMS: atom_id res chain seq x y z
N ARG A 1 -7.93 7.34 3.05
CA ARG A 1 -7.17 6.11 3.37
C ARG A 1 -5.77 6.23 2.77
N LEU A 2 -4.72 5.62 3.34
CA LEU A 2 -3.36 5.65 2.73
C LEU A 2 -3.03 4.40 1.90
N GLY A 3 -3.92 3.42 1.88
CA GLY A 3 -3.78 2.15 1.17
C GLY A 3 -4.90 1.19 1.56
N SER A 4 -4.95 0.05 0.89
CA SER A 4 -5.92 -1.03 1.15
C SER A 4 -5.35 -2.02 2.15
N ASN A 5 -6.22 -2.57 3.00
CA ASN A 5 -5.83 -3.63 3.92
C ASN A 5 -5.75 -4.96 3.15
N GLY A 6 -4.68 -5.70 3.38
CA GLY A 6 -4.51 -7.06 2.89
C GLY A 6 -4.53 -8.05 4.05
N GLN A 7 -4.96 -9.27 3.79
CA GLN A 7 -4.86 -10.37 4.73
C GLN A 7 -4.49 -11.66 4.01
N HIS A 8 -3.87 -12.59 4.74
CA HIS A 8 -3.71 -13.95 4.27
C HIS A 8 -4.97 -14.76 4.62
N GLY A 9 -5.60 -15.37 3.61
CA GLY A 9 -6.84 -16.14 3.76
C GLY A 9 -8.13 -15.31 3.56
N HIS A 10 -9.28 -15.93 3.83
CA HIS A 10 -10.61 -15.39 3.53
C HIS A 10 -11.45 -15.09 4.79
N SER A 11 -10.78 -14.76 5.91
CA SER A 11 -11.46 -14.42 7.16
C SER A 11 -12.37 -13.19 7.00
N SER A 12 -13.55 -13.21 7.61
CA SER A 12 -14.42 -12.03 7.72
C SER A 12 -13.91 -11.03 8.77
N GLU A 13 -13.09 -11.48 9.72
CA GLU A 13 -12.40 -10.62 10.67
C GLU A 13 -11.15 -10.05 10.02
N LEU A 14 -11.20 -8.78 9.64
CA LEU A 14 -9.99 -8.04 9.30
C LEU A 14 -9.16 -7.89 10.57
N LYS A 15 -7.97 -8.50 10.58
CA LYS A 15 -6.94 -8.21 11.60
C LYS A 15 -6.30 -6.87 11.23
N ASP A 16 -7.07 -5.80 11.43
CA ASP A 16 -6.71 -4.44 11.01
C ASP A 16 -5.37 -4.01 11.61
N PHE A 17 -4.56 -3.37 10.78
CA PHE A 17 -3.65 -2.35 11.26
C PHE A 17 -4.08 -1.05 10.57
N ALA A 18 -4.72 -0.17 11.33
CA ALA A 18 -4.88 1.20 10.90
C ALA A 18 -3.52 1.91 11.04
N ILE A 19 -3.10 2.66 10.02
CA ILE A 19 -2.04 3.65 10.22
C ILE A 19 -2.64 4.75 11.10
N LEU A 20 -2.29 4.72 12.39
CA LEU A 20 -2.59 5.78 13.35
C LEU A 20 -1.64 6.94 13.09
N ILE A 21 -2.19 8.05 12.59
CA ILE A 21 -1.43 9.28 12.40
C ILE A 21 -1.65 10.13 13.64
N GLN A 22 -0.66 10.17 14.53
CA GLN A 22 -0.68 11.05 15.68
C GLN A 22 -0.29 12.47 15.21
N LYS A 23 -1.22 13.42 15.32
CA LYS A 23 -0.90 14.85 15.16
C LYS A 23 0.13 15.23 16.24
N ARG A 24 1.38 15.52 15.86
CA ARG A 24 2.39 16.10 16.77
C ARG A 24 2.74 17.51 16.31
N LYS A 25 2.54 18.48 17.21
CA LYS A 25 2.72 19.94 17.02
C LYS A 25 1.93 20.52 15.84
N GLU A 26 1.78 21.84 15.84
CA GLU A 26 1.33 22.56 14.65
C GLU A 26 2.31 22.26 13.53
N ILE A 27 1.79 21.75 12.42
CA ILE A 27 2.54 21.45 11.22
C ILE A 27 2.14 22.54 10.23
N ASP A 28 3.09 23.36 9.77
CA ASP A 28 2.82 24.53 8.92
C ASP A 28 2.60 24.18 7.44
N PHE A 29 2.42 22.89 7.13
CA PHE A 29 2.18 22.38 5.79
C PHE A 29 1.00 21.42 5.77
N VAL A 30 0.44 21.20 4.57
CA VAL A 30 -0.67 20.26 4.35
C VAL A 30 -0.13 18.82 4.38
N PRO A 31 -0.49 17.99 5.37
CA PRO A 31 0.12 16.67 5.52
C PRO A 31 -0.39 15.62 4.53
N PHE A 32 -1.57 15.83 3.94
CA PHE A 32 -2.22 14.89 3.04
C PHE A 32 -2.79 15.58 1.81
N THR A 33 -2.67 14.93 0.66
CA THR A 33 -3.36 15.34 -0.56
C THR A 33 -3.86 14.13 -1.34
N GLU A 34 -4.60 14.36 -2.42
CA GLU A 34 -5.03 13.29 -3.34
C GLU A 34 -3.87 12.88 -4.26
N PRO A 35 -3.79 11.60 -4.65
CA PRO A 35 -2.92 11.22 -5.76
C PRO A 35 -3.39 11.92 -7.03
N LEU A 36 -2.44 12.28 -7.89
CA LEU A 36 -2.73 12.85 -9.20
C LEU A 36 -3.42 11.82 -10.09
N GLU A 37 -2.94 10.58 -10.04
CA GLU A 37 -3.38 9.49 -10.92
C GLU A 37 -3.24 8.14 -10.22
N TYR A 38 -3.82 7.11 -10.84
CA TYR A 38 -3.64 5.71 -10.47
C TYR A 38 -3.13 4.92 -11.65
N LYS A 39 -2.00 4.24 -11.47
CA LYS A 39 -1.41 3.37 -12.49
C LYS A 39 -1.67 1.91 -12.13
N LEU A 40 -2.18 1.12 -13.07
CA LEU A 40 -2.43 -0.30 -12.84
C LEU A 40 -1.11 -1.04 -12.59
N ALA A 41 -0.94 -1.56 -11.38
CA ALA A 41 0.21 -2.39 -11.01
C ALA A 41 -0.04 -3.85 -11.39
N TRP A 42 -1.20 -4.40 -11.00
CA TRP A 42 -1.53 -5.81 -11.17
C TRP A 42 -3.04 -6.05 -11.19
N SER A 43 -3.50 -7.13 -11.80
CA SER A 43 -4.89 -7.58 -11.68
C SER A 43 -5.03 -9.09 -11.81
N THR A 44 -6.17 -9.62 -11.35
CA THR A 44 -6.57 -11.02 -11.61
C THR A 44 -7.08 -11.25 -13.04
N GLN A 45 -7.05 -10.25 -13.92
CA GLN A 45 -7.49 -10.42 -15.31
C GLN A 45 -6.64 -11.48 -16.02
N GLY A 46 -7.31 -12.49 -16.60
CA GLY A 46 -6.63 -13.61 -17.26
C GLY A 46 -6.12 -14.70 -16.32
N THR A 47 -6.41 -14.61 -15.02
CA THR A 47 -6.19 -15.70 -14.05
C THR A 47 -7.45 -16.57 -13.91
N TRP A 48 -7.35 -17.69 -13.19
CA TRP A 48 -8.49 -18.52 -12.81
C TRP A 48 -9.23 -18.05 -11.54
N ALA A 49 -8.93 -16.85 -11.04
CA ALA A 49 -9.57 -16.32 -9.84
C ALA A 49 -11.08 -16.07 -10.08
N LYS A 50 -11.91 -16.52 -9.14
CA LYS A 50 -13.38 -16.30 -9.20
C LYS A 50 -13.79 -14.85 -8.94
N GLN A 51 -12.93 -14.07 -8.28
CA GLN A 51 -13.17 -12.66 -7.97
C GLN A 51 -12.16 -11.77 -8.69
N SER A 52 -12.63 -10.62 -9.15
CA SER A 52 -11.78 -9.59 -9.73
C SER A 52 -11.09 -8.77 -8.64
N LEU A 53 -9.78 -8.60 -8.78
CA LEU A 53 -8.96 -7.71 -7.98
C LEU A 53 -8.04 -6.93 -8.90
N TRP A 54 -8.06 -5.62 -8.75
CA TRP A 54 -7.21 -4.68 -9.47
C TRP A 54 -6.43 -3.87 -8.45
N MET A 55 -5.12 -3.85 -8.59
CA MET A 55 -4.19 -3.18 -7.69
C MET A 55 -3.53 -2.02 -8.41
N TRP A 56 -3.56 -0.85 -7.78
CA TRP A 56 -3.19 0.41 -8.36
C TRP A 56 -2.08 1.06 -7.54
N GLU A 57 -1.03 1.47 -8.23
CA GLU A 57 -0.03 2.39 -7.73
C GLU A 57 -0.63 3.80 -7.74
N MET A 58 -0.58 4.48 -6.59
CA MET A 58 -0.96 5.88 -6.48
C MET A 58 0.20 6.77 -6.93
N ILE A 59 -0.05 7.69 -7.85
CA ILE A 59 0.94 8.64 -8.33
C ILE A 59 0.81 9.93 -7.49
N PRO A 60 1.73 10.21 -6.55
CA PRO A 60 1.65 11.42 -5.74
C PRO A 60 2.07 12.67 -6.53
N PRO A 61 1.58 13.87 -6.15
CA PRO A 61 2.17 15.12 -6.61
C PRO A 61 3.57 15.33 -6.00
N PRO A 62 4.39 16.26 -6.55
CA PRO A 62 5.69 16.59 -5.99
C PRO A 62 5.63 16.95 -4.49
N GLY A 63 6.58 16.45 -3.71
CA GLY A 63 6.64 16.64 -2.25
C GLY A 63 5.75 15.68 -1.43
N PHE A 64 5.07 14.74 -2.09
CA PHE A 64 4.24 13.73 -1.44
C PHE A 64 4.66 12.31 -1.85
N GLN A 65 4.28 11.34 -1.02
CA GLN A 65 4.61 9.94 -1.17
C GLN A 65 3.39 9.05 -0.93
N ALA A 66 3.22 8.04 -1.78
CA ALA A 66 2.26 6.97 -1.56
C ALA A 66 2.80 5.99 -0.49
N CYS A 67 1.98 5.69 0.52
CA CYS A 67 2.34 4.79 1.63
C CYS A 67 1.72 3.38 1.51
N GLY A 68 1.03 3.08 0.41
CA GLY A 68 0.34 1.82 0.22
C GLY A 68 -0.20 1.64 -1.20
N VAL A 69 -0.90 0.53 -1.41
CA VAL A 69 -1.51 0.14 -2.70
C VAL A 69 -3.02 0.34 -2.61
N ALA A 70 -3.62 0.88 -3.66
CA ALA A 70 -5.07 0.99 -3.78
C ALA A 70 -5.63 -0.25 -4.49
N CYS A 71 -6.72 -0.82 -3.98
CA CYS A 71 -7.34 -2.01 -4.55
C CYS A 71 -8.80 -1.75 -4.91
N THR A 72 -9.24 -2.24 -6.06
CA THR A 72 -10.64 -2.22 -6.49
C THR A 72 -11.08 -3.61 -6.97
N THR A 73 -12.39 -3.86 -6.96
CA THR A 73 -13.01 -5.07 -7.50
C THR A 73 -13.47 -4.90 -8.95
N THR A 74 -13.30 -3.70 -9.51
CA THR A 74 -13.64 -3.34 -10.89
C THR A 74 -12.37 -2.97 -11.65
N LYS A 75 -12.45 -2.95 -12.98
CA LYS A 75 -11.32 -2.55 -13.84
C LYS A 75 -10.98 -1.05 -13.78
N TYR A 76 -11.77 -0.28 -13.04
CA TYR A 76 -11.60 1.16 -12.92
C TYR A 76 -10.74 1.47 -11.69
N PRO A 77 -9.92 2.54 -11.76
CA PRO A 77 -9.21 3.03 -10.60
C PRO A 77 -10.19 3.49 -9.51
N PRO A 78 -9.71 3.68 -8.26
CA PRO A 78 -10.55 4.23 -7.19
C PRO A 78 -11.17 5.57 -7.56
N GLU A 79 -12.37 5.82 -7.05
CA GLU A 79 -13.02 7.13 -7.15
C GLU A 79 -12.17 8.22 -6.47
N PRO A 80 -12.29 9.49 -6.91
CA PRO A 80 -11.64 10.63 -6.26
C PRO A 80 -11.89 10.65 -4.74
N ASN A 81 -10.97 11.24 -3.98
CA ASN A 81 -11.02 11.27 -2.51
C ASN A 81 -10.96 9.93 -1.74
N THR A 82 -10.94 8.78 -2.39
CA THR A 82 -10.88 7.47 -1.69
C THR A 82 -9.57 7.29 -0.92
N PHE A 83 -8.45 7.60 -1.59
CA PHE A 83 -7.11 7.51 -1.02
C PHE A 83 -6.42 8.88 -0.97
N LYS A 84 -5.46 8.99 -0.05
CA LYS A 84 -4.60 10.14 0.13
C LYS A 84 -3.15 9.69 0.13
N VAL A 85 -2.27 10.59 -0.24
CA VAL A 85 -0.81 10.45 -0.16
C VAL A 85 -0.29 11.39 0.92
N LEU A 86 0.86 11.07 1.49
CA LEU A 86 1.43 11.72 2.68
C LEU A 86 2.56 12.66 2.25
N HIS A 87 2.68 13.83 2.87
CA HIS A 87 3.82 14.71 2.62
C HIS A 87 5.14 14.01 2.96
N GLU A 88 6.16 14.15 2.12
CA GLU A 88 7.40 13.36 2.22
C GLU A 88 8.17 13.57 3.53
N SER A 89 8.06 14.76 4.14
CA SER A 89 8.69 15.07 5.44
C SER A 89 8.11 14.26 6.60
N LEU A 90 6.95 13.64 6.42
CA LEU A 90 6.31 12.74 7.38
C LEU A 90 6.64 11.27 7.11
N CYS A 91 7.38 10.99 6.02
CA CYS A 91 7.82 9.65 5.66
C CYS A 91 9.22 9.39 6.21
N HIS A 92 9.44 8.17 6.70
CA HIS A 92 10.79 7.69 6.99
C HIS A 92 11.21 6.70 5.90
N TRP A 93 12.23 7.07 5.13
CA TRP A 93 12.75 6.24 4.06
C TRP A 93 13.65 5.14 4.63
N VAL A 94 13.34 3.90 4.30
CA VAL A 94 14.17 2.74 4.64
C VAL A 94 14.69 2.14 3.34
N THR A 95 16.00 2.24 3.11
CA THR A 95 16.65 1.55 1.99
C THR A 95 16.81 0.08 2.31
N LEU A 96 16.20 -0.78 1.50
CA LEU A 96 16.23 -2.22 1.68
C LEU A 96 17.43 -2.82 0.95
N ASN A 97 18.51 -3.10 1.67
CA ASN A 97 19.47 -4.12 1.24
C ASN A 97 18.84 -5.51 1.48
N PHE A 98 18.67 -6.28 0.39
CA PHE A 98 17.96 -7.57 0.37
C PHE A 98 18.52 -8.61 1.35
N THR A 99 19.78 -8.51 1.74
CA THR A 99 20.44 -9.44 2.66
C THR A 99 20.13 -9.19 4.14
N GLU A 100 19.93 -7.93 4.57
CA GLU A 100 19.78 -7.57 6.00
C GLU A 100 18.35 -7.16 6.36
N ASN A 101 17.60 -6.55 5.43
CA ASN A 101 16.28 -6.00 5.74
C ASN A 101 15.11 -6.94 5.47
N ALA A 102 15.34 -8.12 4.87
CA ALA A 102 14.33 -9.17 4.77
C ALA A 102 13.80 -9.58 6.17
N LEU A 103 14.67 -9.50 7.20
CA LEU A 103 14.29 -9.72 8.61
C LEU A 103 13.45 -8.57 9.19
N LYS A 104 13.60 -7.33 8.71
CA LYS A 104 12.86 -6.15 9.22
C LYS A 104 11.48 -5.96 8.60
N LEU A 105 11.27 -6.42 7.37
CA LEU A 105 9.95 -6.39 6.72
C LEU A 105 9.03 -7.55 7.13
N GLY A 106 9.58 -8.57 7.80
CA GLY A 106 8.86 -9.80 8.09
C GLY A 106 8.61 -10.63 6.82
N PHE A 107 7.64 -11.55 6.90
CA PHE A 107 7.27 -12.41 5.77
C PHE A 107 6.31 -11.68 4.80
N PRO A 108 6.36 -11.98 3.48
CA PRO A 108 5.41 -11.42 2.53
C PRO A 108 3.99 -11.77 2.94
N LEU A 109 3.09 -10.79 2.88
CA LEU A 109 1.67 -10.97 3.19
C LEU A 109 1.00 -11.87 2.15
N TRP A 110 1.37 -11.67 0.89
CA TRP A 110 0.88 -12.45 -0.24
C TRP A 110 1.82 -12.34 -1.44
N ALA A 111 1.92 -13.39 -2.24
CA ALA A 111 2.63 -13.39 -3.53
C ALA A 111 1.74 -14.03 -4.58
N ASP A 112 1.81 -13.54 -5.81
CA ASP A 112 0.97 -13.99 -6.92
C ASP A 112 1.46 -15.28 -7.61
N GLN A 113 2.40 -15.99 -6.98
CA GLN A 113 2.91 -17.26 -7.48
C GLN A 113 1.76 -18.23 -7.73
N ARG A 114 1.78 -18.90 -8.89
CA ARG A 114 0.78 -19.89 -9.32
C ARG A 114 -0.61 -19.33 -9.62
N THR A 115 -0.79 -18.01 -9.68
CA THR A 115 -2.07 -17.41 -10.10
C THR A 115 -2.32 -17.51 -11.62
N GLY A 116 -1.26 -17.68 -12.41
CA GLY A 116 -1.31 -17.62 -13.88
C GLY A 116 -1.29 -16.18 -14.43
N ALA A 117 -1.08 -15.17 -13.59
CA ALA A 117 -0.96 -13.79 -14.02
C ALA A 117 0.31 -13.57 -14.86
N LYS A 118 0.24 -12.66 -15.84
CA LYS A 118 1.36 -12.34 -16.75
C LYS A 118 2.49 -11.54 -16.07
N LYS A 119 2.20 -10.90 -14.94
CA LYS A 119 3.16 -10.08 -14.16
C LYS A 119 3.21 -10.63 -12.75
N SER A 120 4.41 -10.72 -12.19
CA SER A 120 4.63 -11.12 -10.80
C SER A 120 4.44 -9.94 -9.83
N LEU A 121 3.85 -10.18 -8.67
CA LEU A 121 3.64 -9.22 -7.58
C LEU A 121 3.80 -9.89 -6.21
N THR A 122 4.48 -9.21 -5.29
CA THR A 122 4.51 -9.59 -3.87
C THR A 122 4.06 -8.40 -3.03
N VAL A 123 3.10 -8.65 -2.14
CA VAL A 123 2.57 -7.67 -1.19
C VAL A 123 3.23 -7.92 0.16
N TRP A 124 3.78 -6.86 0.73
CA TRP A 124 4.46 -6.89 2.02
C TRP A 124 3.71 -6.03 3.02
N LYS A 125 3.75 -6.44 4.29
CA LYS A 125 3.36 -5.56 5.39
C LYS A 125 4.58 -4.71 5.76
N THR A 126 4.42 -3.39 5.82
CA THR A 126 5.47 -2.51 6.30
C THR A 126 5.19 -2.14 7.75
N SER A 127 6.22 -2.19 8.60
CA SER A 127 6.18 -1.64 9.95
C SER A 127 7.47 -0.87 10.22
N SER A 128 7.35 0.41 10.55
CA SER A 128 8.42 1.14 11.23
C SER A 128 8.12 1.13 12.73
N SER A 129 8.75 0.23 13.47
CA SER A 129 8.84 0.41 14.93
C SER A 129 9.86 1.51 15.20
N LEU A 130 9.39 2.73 15.46
CA LEU A 130 10.21 3.72 16.16
C LEU A 130 10.28 3.27 17.62
N HIS A 131 11.38 2.63 18.02
CA HIS A 131 11.76 2.65 19.42
C HIS A 131 12.12 4.11 19.77
N PRO A 132 11.44 4.76 20.74
CA PRO A 132 12.00 5.99 21.30
C PRO A 132 13.30 5.62 22.05
N PRO A 133 14.32 6.51 22.04
CA PRO A 133 15.48 6.37 22.91
C PRO A 133 15.09 6.43 24.40
#